data_AF-A0A6G0WRB7-F1
#
_entry.id   AF-A0A6G0WRB7-F1
#
_cell.length_a   1.000
_cell.length_b   1.000
_cell.length_c   1.000
_cell.angle_alpha   90.00
_cell.angle_beta   90.00
_cell.angle_gamma   90.00
#
_symmetry.space_group_name_H-M   'P 1'
#
loop_
_entity.id
_entity.type
_entity.pdbx_description
1 polymer ?
#
loop_
_entity_poly.entity_id
_entity_poly.type
_entity_poly.pdbx_seq_one_letter_code
_entity_poly.pdbx_strand_id
1 'polypeptide(L)' 'MWTTLKLRGYQIYTTEHLSNRAYGGTAVIIKESINHYELDKHPQEHIQATSIHINDGNNDLTISAIYCPPRHK' A
#
# COMPACT_ATOMS: atom_id res chain seq x y z
N MET A 1 -19.61 -1.00 6.46
CA MET A 1 -19.66 -0.62 5.03
C MET A 1 -18.30 -0.04 4.71
N TRP A 2 -17.48 -0.71 3.90
CA TRP A 2 -16.14 -0.24 3.55
C TRP A 2 -16.26 0.81 2.46
N THR A 3 -15.67 1.98 2.66
CA THR A 3 -15.60 3.02 1.61
C THR A 3 -14.37 2.72 0.76
N THR A 4 -14.57 2.10 -0.40
CA THR A 4 -13.50 1.91 -1.38
C THR A 4 -13.33 3.21 -2.18
N LEU A 5 -12.21 3.89 -2.01
CA LEU A 5 -11.80 4.95 -2.93
C LEU A 5 -11.60 4.33 -4.32
N LYS A 6 -12.24 4.90 -5.35
CA LYS A 6 -12.02 4.51 -6.74
C LYS A 6 -11.67 5.75 -7.54
N LEU A 7 -10.51 5.71 -8.19
CA LEU A 7 -10.00 6.78 -9.04
C LEU A 7 -9.79 6.20 -10.44
N ARG A 8 -10.48 6.76 -11.43
CA ARG A 8 -10.40 6.25 -12.82
C ARG A 8 -8.98 6.44 -13.36
N GLY A 9 -8.41 5.37 -13.92
CA GLY A 9 -7.05 5.38 -14.47
C GLY A 9 -5.94 5.22 -13.42
N TYR A 10 -6.30 4.86 -12.19
CA TYR A 10 -5.37 4.60 -11.10
C TYR A 10 -5.66 3.27 -10.43
N GLN A 11 -4.59 2.53 -10.18
CA GLN A 11 -4.60 1.36 -9.31
C GLN A 11 -4.31 1.81 -7.87
N ILE A 12 -5.04 1.23 -6.92
CA ILE A 12 -4.92 1.55 -5.50
C ILE A 12 -4.56 0.27 -4.75
N TYR A 13 -3.37 0.25 -4.18
CA TYR A 13 -2.89 -0.82 -3.29
C TYR A 13 -3.04 -0.37 -1.86
N THR A 14 -3.56 -1.22 -0.99
CA THR A 14 -3.77 -0.91 0.43
C THR A 14 -3.33 -2.04 1.33
N THR A 15 -2.82 -1.67 2.50
CA THR A 15 -2.59 -2.57 3.62
C THR A 15 -3.33 -2.00 4.81
N GLU A 16 -4.39 -2.69 5.22
CA GLU A 16 -5.18 -2.34 6.38
C GLU A 16 -4.61 -3.00 7.64
N HIS A 17 -4.85 -2.38 8.79
CA HIS A 17 -4.50 -3.01 10.07
C HIS A 17 -5.36 -4.26 10.32
N LEU A 18 -4.73 -5.34 10.81
CA LEU A 18 -5.39 -6.64 11.03
C LEU A 18 -6.54 -6.58 12.05
N SER A 19 -6.53 -5.61 12.97
CA SER A 19 -7.71 -5.38 13.78
C SER A 19 -8.79 -4.78 12.89
N ASN A 20 -9.96 -5.42 12.83
CA ASN A 20 -11.15 -5.03 12.07
C ASN A 20 -11.80 -3.68 12.50
N ARG A 21 -10.99 -2.75 13.02
CA ARG A 21 -11.32 -1.39 13.46
C ARG A 21 -10.41 -0.42 12.71
N ALA A 22 -10.96 0.70 12.26
CA ALA A 22 -10.28 1.74 11.48
C ALA A 22 -9.22 2.50 12.30
N TYR A 23 -8.10 1.85 12.64
CA TYR A 23 -6.98 2.46 13.37
C TYR A 23 -5.86 2.99 12.45
N GLY A 24 -6.02 2.84 11.13
CA GLY A 24 -5.09 3.32 10.12
C GLY A 24 -4.78 2.26 9.07
N GLY A 25 -3.83 2.57 8.20
CA GLY A 25 -3.38 1.73 7.11
C GLY A 25 -2.50 2.54 6.17
N THR A 26 -1.94 1.85 5.18
CA THR A 26 -1.13 2.47 4.14
C THR A 26 -1.80 2.27 2.78
N ALA A 27 -1.55 3.21 1.87
CA ALA A 27 -2.02 3.12 0.50
C ALA A 27 -0.97 3.65 -0.46
N VAL A 28 -0.87 3.01 -1.63
CA VAL A 28 -0.15 3.51 -2.80
C VAL A 28 -1.14 3.67 -3.94
N ILE A 29 -1.21 4.87 -4.51
CA ILE A 29 -2.08 5.21 -5.64
C ILE A 29 -1.17 5.51 -6.83
N ILE A 30 -1.33 4.76 -7.92
CA ILE A 30 -0.43 4.83 -9.08
C ILE A 30 -1.25 4.74 -10.37
N LYS A 31 -0.82 5.47 -11.42
CA LYS A 31 -1.49 5.41 -12.73
C LYS A 31 -1.40 4.01 -13.32
N GLU A 32 -2.51 3.51 -13.86
CA GLU A 32 -2.57 2.21 -14.55
C GLU A 32 -1.64 2.13 -15.77
N SER A 33 -1.29 3.27 -16.36
CA SER A 33 -0.37 3.34 -17.51
C SER A 33 1.10 3.09 -17.15
N ILE A 34 1.45 3.12 -15.86
CA ILE A 34 2.81 2.81 -15.39
C ILE A 34 2.87 1.29 -15.19
N ASN A 35 3.92 0.61 -15.63
CA ASN A 35 4.04 -0.83 -15.40
C ASN A 35 4.49 -1.09 -13.96
N HIS A 36 3.64 -1.74 -13.16
CA HIS A 36 3.88 -1.96 -11.74
C HIS A 36 3.13 -3.20 -11.23
N TYR A 37 3.58 -3.74 -10.11
CA TYR A 37 2.91 -4.81 -9.38
C TYR A 37 3.08 -4.67 -7.87
N GLU A 38 2.16 -5.25 -7.10
CA GLU A 38 2.23 -5.27 -5.64
C GLU A 38 3.24 -6.32 -5.17
N LEU A 39 4.04 -5.97 -4.16
CA LEU A 39 4.91 -6.90 -3.44
C LEU A 39 4.17 -7.50 -2.24
N ASP A 40 4.62 -8.68 -1.80
CA ASP A 40 3.98 -9.41 -0.70
C ASP A 40 3.73 -8.52 0.53
N LYS A 41 2.49 -8.58 1.02
CA LYS A 41 2.09 -7.85 2.21
C LYS A 41 2.61 -8.58 3.44
N HIS A 42 3.32 -7.83 4.29
CA HIS A 42 3.67 -8.27 5.63
C HIS A 42 2.90 -7.42 6.65
N PRO A 43 1.61 -7.69 6.89
CA PRO A 43 0.86 -6.96 7.90
C PRO A 43 1.34 -7.43 9.27
N GLN A 44 2.25 -6.68 9.88
CA GLN A 44 2.63 -6.87 11.27
C GLN A 44 1.76 -5.94 12.12
N GLU A 45 1.35 -6.37 13.32
CA GLU A 45 0.49 -5.54 14.19
C GLU A 45 1.13 -4.16 14.50
N HIS A 46 2.45 -4.11 14.52
CA HIS A 46 3.23 -2.90 14.78
C HIS A 46 3.67 -2.12 13.53
N ILE A 47 3.52 -2.66 12.32
CA ILE A 47 3.90 -2.00 11.06
C ILE A 47 2.89 -2.36 9.95
N GLN A 48 2.23 -1.35 9.39
CA GLN A 48 1.49 -1.48 8.14
C GLN A 48 2.35 -0.98 7.00
N ALA A 49 2.58 -1.83 6.00
CA ALA A 49 3.36 -1.47 4.82
C ALA A 49 2.64 -1.90 3.53
N THR A 50 2.61 -0.99 2.57
CA THR A 50 2.16 -1.26 1.19
C THR A 50 3.33 -0.97 0.28
N SER A 51 3.80 -2.00 -0.42
CA SER A 51 4.96 -1.91 -1.30
C SER A 51 4.56 -2.26 -2.72
N ILE A 52 4.98 -1.43 -3.68
CA ILE A 52 4.85 -1.72 -5.10
C ILE A 52 6.22 -1.72 -5.74
N HIS A 53 6.34 -2.53 -6.79
CA HIS A 53 7.47 -2.51 -7.69
C HIS A 53 7.06 -1.86 -8.99
N ILE A 54 7.85 -0.91 -9.47
CA ILE A 54 7.68 -0.23 -10.75
C ILE A 54 8.78 -0.75 -11.68
N ASN A 55 8.38 -1.24 -12.84
CA ASN A 55 9.29 -1.73 -13.86
C ASN A 55 9.21 -0.82 -15.08
N ASP A 56 10.23 0.01 -15.29
CA ASP A 56 10.32 0.91 -16.45
C ASP A 56 11.22 0.32 -17.57
N GLY A 57 11.31 -1.01 -17.64
CA GLY A 57 12.10 -1.75 -18.63
C GLY A 57 13.63 -1.68 -18.45
N ASN A 58 14.14 -0.60 -17.85
CA ASN A 58 15.57 -0.38 -17.63
C ASN A 58 15.95 -0.12 -16.16
N ASN A 59 14.98 0.23 -15.32
CA ASN A 59 15.20 0.47 -13.91
C ASN A 59 14.05 -0.14 -13.11
N ASP A 60 14.45 -0.80 -12.04
CA ASP A 60 13.57 -1.40 -11.05
C ASP A 60 13.50 -0.46 -9.85
N LEU A 61 12.30 0.04 -9.54
CA LEU A 61 12.06 0.94 -8.42
C LEU A 61 11.01 0.36 -7.48
N THR A 62 11.37 0.13 -6.23
CA THR A 62 10.42 -0.26 -5.18
C THR A 62 10.02 0.96 -4.36
N ILE A 63 8.71 1.18 -4.23
CA ILE A 63 8.13 2.22 -3.37
C ILE A 63 7.35 1.57 -2.25
N SER A 64 7.60 2.00 -1.02
CA SER A 64 6.89 1.52 0.17
C SER A 64 6.26 2.66 0.94
N ALA A 65 4.95 2.60 1.16
CA ALA A 65 4.25 3.40 2.15
C ALA A 65 4.23 2.64 3.48
N ILE A 66 4.74 3.26 4.55
CA ILE A 66 4.91 2.61 5.86
C ILE A 66 4.26 3.48 6.93
N TYR A 67 3.43 2.86 7.77
CA TYR A 67 2.84 3.46 8.96
C TYR A 67 3.27 2.65 10.20
N CYS A 68 3.76 3.37 11.21
CA CYS A 68 4.17 2.81 12.51
C CYS A 68 3.24 3.39 13.58
N PRO A 69 2.29 2.61 14.14
CA PRO A 69 1.36 3.11 15.14
C PRO A 69 2.09 3.58 16.40
N PRO A 70 1.68 4.71 17.02
CA PRO A 70 2.38 5.35 18.12
C PRO A 70 2.45 4.54 19.44
N ARG A 71 1.74 3.40 19.52
CA ARG A 71 1.66 2.56 20.74
C ARG A 71 2.81 1.55 20.89
N HIS A 72 3.70 1.43 19.92
CA HIS A 72 4.85 0.53 19.95
C HIS A 72 6.14 1.35 19.94
N LYS A 73 6.61 1.75 21.12
CA LYS A 73 7.97 2.28 21.39
C LYS A 73 8.68 1.35 22.34
#